data_AF-A0A135RTY7-F1
#
_entry.id   AF-A0A135RTY7-F1
#
_cell.length_a   1.000
_cell.length_b   1.000
_cell.length_c   1.000
_cell.angle_alpha   90.00
_cell.angle_beta   90.00
_cell.angle_gamma   90.00
#
_symmetry.space_group_name_H-M   'P 1'
#
loop_
_entity.id
_entity.type
_entity.pdbx_description
1 polymer ?
#
loop_
_entity_poly.entity_id
_entity_poly.type
_entity_poly.pdbx_seq_one_letter_code
_entity_poly.pdbx_strand_id
1 'polypeptide(L)'
;MSPKGLGWIIVDSLDTMMLMNLTQPLADARRWLHRSLTWDQDQDVNTFETTIRMLGGLLSAHYLSTQLPHAVSKRDSVYLSKAIDLADRLLVAFDSNSGIPYASVNIGKREGIASHADGGASSTAEAATVQLEMKYLSHLTGNDVYWKKAERVMKMLDDQKMEGGLLPIFVHPSHGQFTTREIRLGSRGDSYYEYLAKQYLQTGEPIYRDMWDDALGGIAKHLVTTTRNAALKFVAELPAGVGGPLSPKMDHLVCFLPGTIAMAATEGRPLVDARRDPGWTPQHEDDIELAIEIMNTCWGMYAVTDTGLAPEITWFNATEADLQPGPGDKWLRKESSALSKWKKDFIVKPLDAHNLQRPETVESLFMMYRITGNAMYREWGWKIFQSFQKHTLVPDGEGYTSMNDVRTVPAATRDNMESFWLAHGNGHLCEDREDFC
;
A
#
# COMPACT_ATOMS: atom_id res chain seq x y z
N MET A 1 11.03 -18.09 13.46
CA MET A 1 9.60 -18.37 13.21
C MET A 1 8.91 -18.55 14.55
N SER A 2 7.70 -18.03 14.71
CA SER A 2 6.91 -18.17 15.94
C SER A 2 6.70 -19.64 16.31
N PRO A 3 6.93 -20.06 17.57
CA PRO A 3 6.80 -21.46 17.99
C PRO A 3 5.41 -22.07 17.76
N LYS A 4 4.34 -21.28 17.84
CA LYS A 4 2.94 -21.73 17.62
C LYS A 4 2.32 -21.19 16.34
N GLY A 5 3.10 -20.45 15.55
CA GLY A 5 2.60 -19.66 14.43
C GLY A 5 1.77 -18.45 14.88
N LEU A 6 1.74 -17.42 14.04
CA LEU A 6 0.90 -16.23 14.24
C LEU A 6 -0.36 -16.25 13.37
N GLY A 7 -0.48 -17.22 12.45
CA GLY A 7 -1.61 -17.30 11.52
C GLY A 7 -1.60 -16.21 10.46
N TRP A 8 -0.41 -15.84 9.98
CA TRP A 8 -0.20 -14.70 9.07
C TRP A 8 -1.17 -14.70 7.88
N ILE A 9 -1.23 -15.81 7.13
CA ILE A 9 -2.16 -15.97 6.00
C ILE A 9 -3.61 -16.08 6.48
N ILE A 10 -3.86 -16.78 7.59
CA ILE A 10 -5.22 -17.03 8.11
C ILE A 10 -5.91 -15.72 8.47
N VAL A 11 -5.23 -14.84 9.21
CA VAL A 11 -5.77 -13.56 9.68
C VAL A 11 -5.96 -12.59 8.52
N ASP A 12 -4.95 -12.49 7.65
CA ASP A 12 -4.95 -11.60 6.48
C ASP A 12 -6.04 -11.98 5.46
N SER A 13 -6.51 -13.24 5.46
CA SER A 13 -7.55 -13.70 4.53
C SER A 13 -8.99 -13.67 5.09
N LEU A 14 -9.19 -13.25 6.35
CA LEU A 14 -10.50 -13.37 7.02
C LEU A 14 -11.60 -12.58 6.32
N ASP A 15 -11.33 -11.31 6.04
CA ASP A 15 -12.28 -10.40 5.42
C ASP A 15 -12.58 -10.80 3.97
N THR A 16 -11.57 -11.24 3.21
CA THR A 16 -11.74 -11.77 1.86
C THR A 16 -12.65 -13.00 1.88
N MET A 17 -12.43 -13.94 2.81
CA MET A 17 -13.35 -15.08 2.98
C MET A 17 -14.78 -14.63 3.34
N MET A 18 -14.95 -13.54 4.09
CA MET A 18 -16.27 -12.98 4.39
C MET A 18 -16.93 -12.34 3.16
N LEU A 19 -16.19 -11.51 2.42
CA LEU A 19 -16.67 -10.80 1.22
C LEU A 19 -17.04 -11.78 0.11
N MET A 20 -16.23 -12.83 -0.08
CA MET A 20 -16.46 -13.90 -1.06
C MET A 20 -17.40 -15.00 -0.57
N ASN A 21 -17.99 -14.86 0.63
CA ASN A 21 -18.94 -15.83 1.21
C ASN A 21 -18.37 -17.27 1.33
N LEU A 22 -17.08 -17.42 1.64
CA LEU A 22 -16.40 -18.70 1.83
C LEU A 22 -16.67 -19.29 3.23
N THR A 23 -17.90 -19.73 3.44
CA THR A 23 -18.43 -20.10 4.77
C THR A 23 -17.64 -21.18 5.52
N GLN A 24 -17.25 -22.28 4.87
CA GLN A 24 -16.54 -23.39 5.53
C GLN A 24 -15.08 -23.00 5.90
N PRO A 25 -14.25 -22.48 4.97
CA PRO A 25 -12.92 -21.95 5.31
C PRO A 25 -12.96 -20.91 6.43
N LEU A 26 -13.93 -19.98 6.38
CA LEU A 26 -14.11 -18.96 7.41
C LEU A 26 -14.43 -19.57 8.79
N ALA A 27 -15.31 -20.57 8.84
CA ALA A 27 -15.66 -21.25 10.08
C ALA A 27 -14.45 -21.98 10.71
N ASP A 28 -13.59 -22.57 9.88
CA ASP A 28 -12.38 -23.25 10.33
C ASP A 28 -11.31 -22.26 10.82
N ALA A 29 -11.10 -21.16 10.08
CA ALA A 29 -10.23 -20.06 10.50
C ALA A 29 -10.68 -19.46 11.83
N ARG A 30 -11.97 -19.16 11.98
CA ARG A 30 -12.58 -18.69 13.23
C ARG A 30 -12.37 -19.66 14.39
N ARG A 31 -12.52 -20.96 14.15
CA ARG A 31 -12.28 -21.99 15.18
C ARG A 31 -10.82 -22.00 15.62
N TRP A 32 -9.89 -21.87 14.67
CA TRP A 32 -8.46 -21.78 14.94
C TRP A 32 -8.11 -20.52 15.74
N LEU A 33 -8.67 -19.35 15.38
CA LEU A 33 -8.51 -18.10 16.11
C LEU A 33 -8.91 -18.24 17.58
N HIS A 34 -10.06 -18.84 17.84
CA HIS A 34 -10.57 -19.03 19.19
C HIS A 34 -9.73 -20.03 20.00
N ARG A 35 -9.29 -21.14 19.40
CA ARG A 35 -8.68 -22.27 20.14
C ARG A 35 -7.15 -22.23 20.20
N SER A 36 -6.51 -21.64 19.21
CA SER A 36 -5.07 -21.84 18.96
C SER A 36 -4.28 -20.54 18.93
N LEU A 37 -4.84 -19.46 18.36
CA LEU A 37 -4.10 -18.21 18.26
C LEU A 37 -3.81 -17.62 19.64
N THR A 38 -2.53 -17.39 19.94
CA THR A 38 -2.08 -16.67 21.12
C THR A 38 -0.93 -15.74 20.75
N TRP A 39 -1.00 -14.51 21.23
CA TRP A 39 0.09 -13.53 21.09
C TRP A 39 1.16 -13.68 22.17
N ASP A 40 0.89 -14.49 23.20
CA ASP A 40 1.78 -14.71 24.32
C ASP A 40 2.90 -15.68 23.98
N GLN A 41 3.86 -15.20 23.19
CA GLN A 41 4.97 -15.95 22.66
C GLN A 41 6.23 -15.08 22.67
N ASP A 42 7.37 -15.63 23.11
CA ASP A 42 8.67 -14.96 23.00
C ASP A 42 9.09 -14.90 21.52
N GLN A 43 8.62 -13.85 20.83
CA GLN A 43 8.75 -13.68 19.39
C GLN A 43 8.83 -12.19 19.08
N ASP A 44 9.85 -11.81 18.31
CA ASP A 44 9.96 -10.47 17.74
C ASP A 44 9.10 -10.38 16.48
N VAL A 45 8.31 -9.32 16.37
CA VAL A 45 7.51 -9.03 15.18
C VAL A 45 7.78 -7.60 14.73
N ASN A 46 7.71 -7.36 13.42
CA ASN A 46 7.75 -5.99 12.91
C ASN A 46 6.45 -5.26 13.30
N THR A 47 6.60 -4.04 13.84
CA THR A 47 5.47 -3.26 14.37
C THR A 47 4.47 -2.91 13.27
N PHE A 48 4.96 -2.47 12.12
CA PHE A 48 4.15 -2.08 10.97
C PHE A 48 3.42 -3.28 10.37
N GLU A 49 4.16 -4.31 9.94
CA GLU A 49 3.59 -5.49 9.28
C GLU A 49 2.54 -6.21 10.13
N THR A 50 2.78 -6.28 11.45
CA THR A 50 1.81 -6.86 12.39
C THR A 50 0.58 -5.97 12.56
N THR A 51 0.75 -4.64 12.49
CA THR A 51 -0.37 -3.70 12.58
C THR A 51 -1.25 -3.80 11.33
N ILE A 52 -0.68 -3.60 10.14
CA ILE A 52 -1.48 -3.52 8.90
C ILE A 52 -2.14 -4.86 8.54
N ARG A 53 -1.49 -6.00 8.79
CA ARG A 53 -2.05 -7.32 8.42
C ARG A 53 -2.85 -7.94 9.55
N MET A 54 -2.25 -8.06 10.73
CA MET A 54 -2.85 -8.84 11.81
C MET A 54 -3.88 -8.03 12.57
N LEU A 55 -3.54 -6.81 12.99
CA LEU A 55 -4.51 -5.93 13.65
C LEU A 55 -5.56 -5.45 12.66
N GLY A 56 -5.15 -4.98 11.48
CA GLY A 56 -6.04 -4.58 10.37
C GLY A 56 -7.02 -5.69 9.99
N GLY A 57 -6.53 -6.90 9.66
CA GLY A 57 -7.39 -8.03 9.29
C GLY A 57 -8.39 -8.45 10.37
N LEU A 58 -8.01 -8.39 11.66
CA LEU A 58 -8.95 -8.66 12.76
C LEU A 58 -10.00 -7.55 12.92
N LEU A 59 -9.62 -6.29 12.72
CA LEU A 59 -10.53 -5.16 12.77
C LEU A 59 -11.52 -5.18 11.59
N SER A 60 -11.05 -5.49 10.38
CA SER A 60 -11.88 -5.69 9.19
C SER A 60 -12.86 -6.85 9.38
N ALA A 61 -12.37 -8.00 9.85
CA ALA A 61 -13.21 -9.16 10.16
C ALA A 61 -14.26 -8.83 11.23
N HIS A 62 -13.89 -8.06 12.26
CA HIS A 62 -14.85 -7.58 13.25
C HIS A 62 -15.93 -6.71 12.60
N TYR A 63 -15.55 -5.70 11.83
CA TYR A 63 -16.49 -4.81 11.15
C TYR A 63 -17.44 -5.60 10.25
N LEU A 64 -16.92 -6.44 9.36
CA LEU A 64 -17.72 -7.25 8.42
C LEU A 64 -18.64 -8.23 9.14
N SER A 65 -18.24 -8.80 10.28
CA SER A 65 -19.13 -9.66 11.08
C SER A 65 -20.38 -8.93 11.59
N THR A 66 -20.33 -7.60 11.70
CA THR A 66 -21.49 -6.76 12.06
C THR A 66 -22.35 -6.38 10.85
N GLN A 67 -21.73 -6.24 9.67
CA GLN A 67 -22.39 -5.85 8.42
C GLN A 67 -22.97 -7.04 7.65
N LEU A 68 -22.35 -8.21 7.73
CA LEU A 68 -22.70 -9.44 7.02
C LEU A 68 -23.22 -10.51 8.00
N PRO A 69 -24.44 -10.37 8.55
CA PRO A 69 -24.97 -11.25 9.61
C PRO A 69 -25.19 -12.70 9.16
N HIS A 70 -25.14 -12.98 7.85
CA HIS A 70 -25.20 -14.34 7.31
C HIS A 70 -23.84 -15.04 7.29
N ALA A 71 -22.74 -14.28 7.27
CA ALA A 71 -21.39 -14.83 7.29
C ALA A 71 -20.94 -15.20 8.71
N VAL A 72 -21.30 -14.40 9.72
CA VAL A 72 -20.91 -14.61 11.12
C VAL A 72 -22.00 -14.15 12.10
N SER A 73 -22.04 -14.75 13.30
CA SER A 73 -22.90 -14.29 14.39
C SER A 73 -22.51 -12.88 14.87
N LYS A 74 -23.48 -11.97 14.99
CA LYS A 74 -23.30 -10.61 15.56
C LYS A 74 -22.74 -10.56 16.99
N ARG A 75 -22.72 -11.69 17.71
CA ARG A 75 -22.15 -11.79 19.07
C ARG A 75 -20.73 -12.33 19.08
N ASP A 76 -20.08 -12.42 17.92
CA ASP A 76 -18.74 -12.94 17.82
C ASP A 76 -17.69 -11.91 18.25
N SER A 77 -17.28 -12.01 19.51
CA SER A 77 -16.25 -11.13 20.06
C SER A 77 -14.83 -11.60 19.73
N VAL A 78 -14.64 -12.76 19.09
CA VAL A 78 -13.30 -13.36 18.92
C VAL A 78 -12.35 -12.42 18.19
N TYR A 79 -12.78 -11.80 17.10
CA TYR A 79 -11.93 -10.90 16.31
C TYR A 79 -11.50 -9.67 17.13
N LEU A 80 -12.46 -8.96 17.73
CA LEU A 80 -12.17 -7.76 18.54
C LEU A 80 -11.35 -8.09 19.79
N SER A 81 -11.64 -9.19 20.48
CA SER A 81 -10.86 -9.61 21.65
C SER A 81 -9.41 -9.93 21.28
N LYS A 82 -9.16 -10.53 20.12
CA LYS A 82 -7.79 -10.78 19.62
C LYS A 82 -7.09 -9.50 19.16
N ALA A 83 -7.84 -8.56 18.56
CA ALA A 83 -7.33 -7.26 18.15
C ALA A 83 -6.86 -6.43 19.36
N ILE A 84 -7.66 -6.37 20.43
CA ILE A 84 -7.32 -5.65 21.66
C ILE A 84 -6.04 -6.24 22.30
N ASP A 85 -5.98 -7.56 22.49
CA ASP A 85 -4.78 -8.21 23.08
C ASP A 85 -3.53 -7.97 22.22
N LEU A 86 -3.65 -8.00 20.89
CA LEU A 86 -2.54 -7.69 19.99
C LEU A 86 -2.09 -6.23 20.13
N ALA A 87 -3.01 -5.28 20.03
CA ALA A 87 -2.70 -3.86 20.10
C ALA A 87 -2.05 -3.48 21.43
N ASP A 88 -2.55 -4.03 22.55
CA ASP A 88 -1.96 -3.82 23.88
C ASP A 88 -0.51 -4.30 23.96
N ARG A 89 -0.14 -5.32 23.20
CA ARG A 89 1.25 -5.80 23.11
C ARG A 89 2.10 -4.92 22.21
N LEU A 90 1.52 -4.36 21.15
CA LEU A 90 2.21 -3.46 20.22
C LEU A 90 2.44 -2.05 20.78
N LEU A 91 1.66 -1.61 21.77
CA LEU A 91 1.78 -0.26 22.37
C LEU A 91 3.19 0.09 22.87
N VAL A 92 3.96 -0.91 23.31
CA VAL A 92 5.35 -0.74 23.77
C VAL A 92 6.32 -0.32 22.66
N ALA A 93 5.94 -0.48 21.38
CA ALA A 93 6.69 0.11 20.27
C ALA A 93 6.81 1.64 20.44
N PHE A 94 5.77 2.29 20.96
CA PHE A 94 5.66 3.74 21.07
C PHE A 94 6.24 4.31 22.38
N ASP A 95 7.00 3.52 23.14
CA ASP A 95 7.66 3.95 24.39
C ASP A 95 9.07 4.50 24.15
N SER A 96 9.41 4.78 22.89
CA SER A 96 10.59 5.57 22.55
C SER A 96 10.47 7.00 23.10
N ASN A 97 11.62 7.66 23.28
CA ASN A 97 11.67 9.01 23.85
C ASN A 97 10.92 10.05 22.98
N SER A 98 10.97 9.91 21.65
CA SER A 98 10.22 10.79 20.74
C SER A 98 8.73 10.43 20.62
N GLY A 99 8.39 9.15 20.81
CA GLY A 99 7.07 8.58 20.50
C GLY A 99 6.97 7.95 19.11
N ILE A 100 7.98 8.11 18.25
CA ILE A 100 8.12 7.34 17.00
C ILE A 100 8.29 5.86 17.36
N PRO A 101 7.48 4.94 16.81
CA PRO A 101 7.54 3.54 17.20
C PRO A 101 8.88 2.90 16.81
N TYR A 102 9.35 2.01 17.67
CA TYR A 102 10.42 1.07 17.32
C TYR A 102 9.99 0.18 16.15
N ALA A 103 10.96 -0.21 15.32
CA ALA A 103 10.72 -1.03 14.13
C ALA A 103 10.13 -2.42 14.46
N SER A 104 10.42 -2.95 15.64
CA SER A 104 9.91 -4.25 16.07
C SER A 104 9.49 -4.24 17.54
N VAL A 105 8.73 -5.26 17.93
CA VAL A 105 8.31 -5.52 19.30
C VAL A 105 8.46 -7.01 19.59
N ASN A 106 8.96 -7.37 20.76
CA ASN A 106 8.76 -8.71 21.30
C ASN A 106 7.35 -8.81 21.90
N ILE A 107 6.44 -9.56 21.27
CA ILE A 107 5.01 -9.58 21.65
C ILE A 107 4.71 -10.31 22.97
N GLY A 108 5.59 -11.24 23.37
CA GLY A 108 5.48 -11.95 24.65
C GLY A 108 6.03 -11.13 25.81
N LYS A 109 7.25 -10.60 25.64
CA LYS A 109 7.94 -9.78 26.65
C LYS A 109 7.41 -8.35 26.74
N ARG A 110 6.69 -7.89 25.71
CA ARG A 110 6.19 -6.51 25.55
C ARG A 110 7.34 -5.50 25.62
N GLU A 111 8.31 -5.68 24.74
CA GLU A 111 9.50 -4.83 24.65
C GLU A 111 9.65 -4.28 23.23
N GLY A 112 9.86 -2.96 23.11
CA GLY A 112 10.17 -2.32 21.83
C GLY A 112 11.62 -2.52 21.42
N ILE A 113 11.85 -2.85 20.16
CA ILE A 113 13.16 -3.22 19.59
C ILE A 113 13.47 -2.29 18.42
N ALA A 114 14.51 -1.48 18.59
CA ALA A 114 15.02 -0.63 17.51
C ALA A 114 15.46 -1.47 16.30
N SER A 115 15.48 -0.86 15.11
CA SER A 115 15.92 -1.55 13.90
C SER A 115 17.33 -2.13 14.10
N HIS A 116 17.52 -3.38 13.67
CA HIS A 116 18.83 -4.00 13.63
C HIS A 116 19.73 -3.43 12.51
N ALA A 117 19.16 -2.60 11.64
CA ALA A 117 19.81 -1.92 10.53
C ALA A 117 19.73 -0.39 10.70
N ASP A 118 20.34 0.34 9.77
CA ASP A 118 20.15 1.79 9.59
C ASP A 118 20.42 2.64 10.85
N GLY A 119 21.33 2.17 11.70
CA GLY A 119 21.70 2.85 12.94
C GLY A 119 20.57 2.89 13.99
N GLY A 120 19.60 1.98 13.91
CA GLY A 120 18.44 1.95 14.83
C GLY A 120 17.26 2.79 14.37
N ALA A 121 17.32 3.42 13.19
CA ALA A 121 16.22 4.19 12.63
C ALA A 121 15.04 3.30 12.21
N SER A 122 13.82 3.80 12.42
CA SER A 122 12.61 3.17 11.89
C SER A 122 12.37 3.68 10.46
N SER A 123 11.81 2.83 9.60
CA SER A 123 11.30 3.28 8.30
C SER A 123 10.18 4.29 8.51
N THR A 124 10.14 5.37 7.74
CA THR A 124 9.13 6.43 7.89
C THR A 124 7.72 5.91 7.63
N ALA A 125 7.51 5.17 6.54
CA ALA A 125 6.22 4.52 6.27
C ALA A 125 5.81 3.55 7.40
N GLU A 126 6.74 2.72 7.90
CA GLU A 126 6.42 1.80 9.00
C GLU A 126 5.96 2.52 10.26
N ALA A 127 6.55 3.68 10.58
CA ALA A 127 6.10 4.49 11.71
C ALA A 127 4.75 5.18 11.45
N ALA A 128 4.50 5.60 10.21
CA ALA A 128 3.36 6.43 9.81
C ALA A 128 2.25 5.67 9.08
N THR A 129 2.21 4.35 9.23
CA THR A 129 1.18 3.47 8.64
C THR A 129 0.67 2.47 9.68
N VAL A 130 0.19 3.03 10.78
CA VAL A 130 -0.41 2.31 11.93
C VAL A 130 -1.66 3.03 12.47
N GLN A 131 -2.00 4.17 11.88
CA GLN A 131 -2.95 5.14 12.41
C GLN A 131 -4.38 4.65 12.24
N LEU A 132 -4.74 4.12 11.07
CA LEU A 132 -6.12 3.72 10.79
C LEU A 132 -6.59 2.63 11.75
N GLU A 133 -5.72 1.66 12.03
CA GLU A 133 -5.98 0.53 12.91
C GLU A 133 -6.09 0.98 14.37
N MET A 134 -5.12 1.78 14.82
CA MET A 134 -5.08 2.28 16.20
C MET A 134 -6.24 3.24 16.48
N LYS A 135 -6.55 4.15 15.56
CA LYS A 135 -7.68 5.09 15.68
C LYS A 135 -9.01 4.36 15.66
N TYR A 136 -9.19 3.39 14.77
CA TYR A 136 -10.42 2.58 14.75
C TYR A 136 -10.58 1.72 16.01
N LEU A 137 -9.49 1.15 16.54
CA LEU A 137 -9.55 0.41 17.79
C LEU A 137 -9.92 1.32 18.98
N SER A 138 -9.40 2.54 19.03
CA SER A 138 -9.83 3.54 20.03
C SER A 138 -11.33 3.85 19.91
N HIS A 139 -11.85 4.00 18.68
CA HIS A 139 -13.28 4.20 18.45
C HIS A 139 -14.13 3.02 18.97
N LEU A 140 -13.72 1.79 18.69
CA LEU A 140 -14.46 0.58 19.11
C LEU A 140 -14.43 0.34 20.62
N THR A 141 -13.32 0.68 21.28
CA THR A 141 -13.10 0.35 22.70
C THR A 141 -13.41 1.50 23.66
N GLY A 142 -13.44 2.74 23.17
CA GLY A 142 -13.45 3.95 24.00
C GLY A 142 -12.12 4.22 24.71
N ASN A 143 -11.07 3.43 24.46
CA ASN A 143 -9.74 3.63 25.04
C ASN A 143 -8.91 4.52 24.12
N ASP A 144 -8.67 5.77 24.52
CA ASP A 144 -8.00 6.78 23.70
C ASP A 144 -6.47 6.62 23.59
N VAL A 145 -5.89 5.63 24.27
CA VAL A 145 -4.43 5.42 24.26
C VAL A 145 -3.90 5.09 22.87
N TYR A 146 -4.61 4.26 22.09
CA TYR A 146 -4.17 3.85 20.75
C TYR A 146 -4.15 5.06 19.81
N TRP A 147 -5.23 5.84 19.80
CA TRP A 147 -5.33 7.09 19.05
C TRP A 147 -4.21 8.06 19.42
N LYS A 148 -4.02 8.37 20.70
CA LYS A 148 -3.01 9.33 21.16
C LYS A 148 -1.59 8.92 20.78
N LYS A 149 -1.26 7.63 20.88
CA LYS A 149 0.06 7.11 20.49
C LYS A 149 0.28 7.23 18.99
N ALA A 150 -0.68 6.84 18.17
CA ALA A 150 -0.57 6.90 16.72
C ALA A 150 -0.53 8.36 16.20
N GLU A 151 -1.33 9.26 16.77
CA GLU A 151 -1.38 10.67 16.41
C GLU A 151 -0.10 11.43 16.78
N ARG A 152 0.52 11.10 17.92
CA ARG A 152 1.80 11.69 18.32
C ARG A 152 2.88 11.46 17.27
N VAL A 153 2.88 10.32 16.58
CA VAL A 153 3.81 10.05 15.47
C VAL A 153 3.60 11.06 14.35
N MET A 154 2.37 11.21 13.88
CA MET A 154 2.04 12.11 12.77
C MET A 154 2.42 13.55 13.10
N LYS A 155 2.13 13.99 14.33
CA LYS A 155 2.55 15.30 14.83
C LYS A 155 4.07 15.47 14.79
N MET A 156 4.84 14.48 15.25
CA MET A 156 6.30 14.54 15.27
C MET A 156 6.91 14.65 13.86
N LEU A 157 6.28 14.00 12.87
CA LEU A 157 6.71 14.09 11.47
C LEU A 157 6.33 15.45 10.86
N ASP A 158 5.10 15.92 11.08
CA ASP A 158 4.61 17.21 10.56
C ASP A 158 5.36 18.42 11.17
N ASP A 159 5.73 18.36 12.46
CA ASP A 159 6.46 19.43 13.15
C ASP A 159 7.84 19.73 12.51
N GLN A 160 8.40 18.81 11.72
CA GLN A 160 9.67 19.01 11.01
C GLN A 160 9.55 19.86 9.74
N LYS A 161 8.32 20.06 9.22
CA LYS A 161 8.02 20.95 8.08
C LYS A 161 8.94 20.74 6.87
N MET A 162 9.03 19.49 6.42
CA MET A 162 9.79 19.12 5.22
C MET A 162 9.17 19.73 3.96
N GLU A 163 10.01 20.10 2.98
CA GLU A 163 9.57 20.79 1.76
C GLU A 163 8.58 19.92 0.94
N GLY A 164 7.39 20.47 0.68
CA GLY A 164 6.34 19.85 -0.14
C GLY A 164 5.79 18.55 0.45
N GLY A 165 5.75 18.43 1.79
CA GLY A 165 5.32 17.21 2.46
C GLY A 165 6.17 15.97 2.17
N LEU A 166 7.34 16.11 1.53
CA LEU A 166 8.16 14.98 1.10
C LEU A 166 9.12 14.53 2.20
N LEU A 167 8.88 13.32 2.73
CA LEU A 167 9.63 12.82 3.88
C LEU A 167 10.77 11.87 3.47
N PRO A 168 11.96 11.98 4.10
CA PRO A 168 12.98 10.95 3.98
C PRO A 168 12.50 9.60 4.51
N ILE A 169 13.04 8.51 3.98
CA ILE A 169 12.59 7.13 4.28
C ILE A 169 12.96 6.59 5.68
N PHE A 170 13.73 7.33 6.48
CA PHE A 170 14.13 6.90 7.82
C PHE A 170 14.01 8.01 8.86
N VAL A 171 13.42 7.68 10.01
CA VAL A 171 13.25 8.53 11.20
C VAL A 171 13.72 7.82 12.46
N HIS A 172 14.50 8.48 13.32
CA HIS A 172 15.07 7.83 14.49
C HIS A 172 14.12 7.82 15.70
N PRO A 173 13.87 6.68 16.36
CA PRO A 173 12.91 6.60 17.48
C PRO A 173 13.32 7.40 18.73
N SER A 174 14.61 7.60 19.00
CA SER A 174 15.03 8.31 20.23
C SER A 174 14.80 9.84 20.19
N HIS A 175 14.91 10.47 19.03
CA HIS A 175 14.85 11.93 18.88
C HIS A 175 13.88 12.40 17.78
N GLY A 176 13.27 11.46 17.05
CA GLY A 176 12.24 11.70 16.05
C GLY A 176 12.69 12.56 14.85
N GLN A 177 13.99 12.61 14.56
CA GLN A 177 14.52 13.34 13.40
C GLN A 177 14.80 12.38 12.26
N PHE A 178 14.63 12.84 11.02
CA PHE A 178 15.07 12.08 9.85
C PHE A 178 16.58 11.85 9.86
N THR A 179 17.02 10.65 9.49
CA THR A 179 18.43 10.23 9.52
C THR A 179 19.09 10.21 8.15
N THR A 180 18.29 10.32 7.09
CA THR A 180 18.73 10.35 5.69
C THR A 180 18.06 11.50 4.95
N ARG A 181 18.45 11.69 3.69
CA ARG A 181 17.81 12.63 2.76
C ARG A 181 17.09 11.94 1.61
N GLU A 182 17.18 10.61 1.50
CA GLU A 182 16.58 9.85 0.41
C GLU A 182 15.05 9.89 0.54
N ILE A 183 14.40 10.34 -0.52
CA ILE A 183 12.94 10.42 -0.63
C ILE A 183 12.52 9.54 -1.80
N ARG A 184 11.57 8.63 -1.55
CA ARG A 184 10.92 7.82 -2.57
C ARG A 184 9.53 7.45 -2.11
N LEU A 185 8.64 7.23 -3.08
CA LEU A 185 7.28 6.75 -2.85
C LEU A 185 7.18 5.22 -3.01
N GLY A 186 8.32 4.53 -3.14
CA GLY A 186 8.39 3.08 -3.04
C GLY A 186 8.58 2.66 -1.58
N SER A 187 9.21 1.51 -1.38
CA SER A 187 9.35 0.90 -0.06
C SER A 187 9.93 1.88 0.96
N ARG A 188 9.31 1.95 2.16
CA ARG A 188 9.66 2.79 3.32
C ARG A 188 9.17 4.24 3.26
N GLY A 189 8.53 4.65 2.17
CA GLY A 189 7.98 6.00 2.02
C GLY A 189 6.53 6.03 1.53
N ASP A 190 6.15 5.13 0.61
CA ASP A 190 4.79 4.89 0.08
C ASP A 190 3.63 5.22 1.05
N SER A 191 3.39 4.34 2.03
CA SER A 191 2.12 4.30 2.76
C SER A 191 1.97 5.40 3.81
N TYR A 192 3.04 6.20 4.06
CA TYR A 192 2.89 7.47 4.76
C TYR A 192 1.90 8.38 4.01
N TYR A 193 2.10 8.54 2.70
CA TYR A 193 1.29 9.42 1.86
C TYR A 193 -0.15 8.89 1.75
N GLU A 194 -0.29 7.58 1.59
CA GLU A 194 -1.57 6.89 1.58
C GLU A 194 -2.39 7.16 2.85
N TYR A 195 -1.76 7.05 4.03
CA TYR A 195 -2.43 7.25 5.31
C TYR A 195 -2.78 8.70 5.61
N LEU A 196 -2.22 9.69 4.90
CA LEU A 196 -2.72 11.07 4.99
C LEU A 196 -4.16 11.13 4.43
N ALA A 197 -4.34 10.70 3.19
CA ALA A 197 -5.66 10.67 2.57
C ALA A 197 -6.64 9.77 3.35
N LYS A 198 -6.21 8.55 3.71
CA LYS A 198 -7.08 7.59 4.39
C LYS A 198 -7.46 8.03 5.81
N GLN A 199 -6.59 8.71 6.56
CA GLN A 199 -6.95 9.24 7.88
C GLN A 199 -8.04 10.30 7.76
N TYR A 200 -7.90 11.25 6.83
CA TYR A 200 -8.95 12.25 6.59
C TYR A 200 -10.30 11.59 6.28
N LEU A 201 -10.31 10.58 5.39
CA LEU A 201 -11.55 9.87 5.03
C LEU A 201 -12.14 9.06 6.19
N GLN A 202 -11.30 8.47 7.05
CA GLN A 202 -11.75 7.69 8.18
C GLN A 202 -12.32 8.55 9.31
N THR A 203 -11.73 9.72 9.57
CA THR A 203 -11.98 10.48 10.81
C THR A 203 -12.54 11.88 10.60
N GLY A 204 -12.45 12.42 9.40
CA GLY A 204 -12.81 13.81 9.08
C GLY A 204 -11.84 14.85 9.62
N GLU A 205 -10.64 14.45 10.05
CA GLU A 205 -9.62 15.37 10.60
C GLU A 205 -8.94 16.17 9.48
N PRO A 206 -9.17 17.50 9.39
CA PRO A 206 -8.77 18.30 8.23
C PRO A 206 -7.25 18.43 8.07
N ILE A 207 -6.48 18.30 9.15
CA ILE A 207 -5.01 18.36 9.09
C ILE A 207 -4.43 17.33 8.12
N TYR A 208 -5.01 16.13 8.04
CA TYR A 208 -4.51 15.10 7.13
C TYR A 208 -4.87 15.37 5.68
N ARG A 209 -5.95 16.13 5.42
CA ARG A 209 -6.24 16.65 4.08
C ARG A 209 -5.21 17.70 3.68
N ASP A 210 -4.90 18.65 4.57
CA ASP A 210 -3.89 19.69 4.32
C ASP A 210 -2.50 19.06 4.05
N MET A 211 -2.11 18.06 4.85
CA MET A 211 -0.86 17.33 4.66
C MET A 211 -0.83 16.55 3.34
N TRP A 212 -1.96 15.92 2.96
CA TRP A 212 -2.09 15.22 1.68
C TRP A 212 -1.95 16.20 0.49
N ASP A 213 -2.64 17.34 0.54
CA ASP A 213 -2.62 18.32 -0.55
C ASP A 213 -1.21 18.91 -0.73
N ASP A 214 -0.49 19.21 0.36
CA ASP A 214 0.92 19.64 0.30
C ASP A 214 1.82 18.54 -0.27
N ALA A 215 1.65 17.29 0.19
CA ALA A 215 2.43 16.15 -0.28
C ALA A 215 2.18 15.86 -1.76
N LEU A 216 0.93 15.86 -2.24
CA LEU A 216 0.60 15.63 -3.65
C LEU A 216 1.19 16.74 -4.54
N GLY A 217 1.08 18.00 -4.11
CA GLY A 217 1.73 19.12 -4.77
C GLY A 217 3.25 18.94 -4.84
N GLY A 218 3.88 18.49 -3.75
CA GLY A 218 5.30 18.14 -3.69
C GLY A 218 5.68 17.00 -4.63
N ILE A 219 4.90 15.93 -4.67
CA ILE A 219 5.09 14.77 -5.55
C ILE A 219 5.04 15.21 -7.01
N ALA A 220 3.98 15.93 -7.40
CA ALA A 220 3.82 16.43 -8.75
C ALA A 220 4.98 17.35 -9.17
N LYS A 221 5.39 18.26 -8.28
CA LYS A 221 6.46 19.23 -8.58
C LYS A 221 7.84 18.59 -8.67
N HIS A 222 8.16 17.68 -7.76
CA HIS A 222 9.54 17.25 -7.54
C HIS A 222 9.83 15.83 -8.03
N LEU A 223 8.84 14.93 -8.10
CA LEU A 223 9.07 13.51 -8.39
C LEU A 223 8.44 13.07 -9.72
N VAL A 224 7.36 13.72 -10.17
CA VAL A 224 6.73 13.37 -11.45
C VAL A 224 7.57 13.88 -12.62
N THR A 225 7.87 12.96 -13.54
CA THR A 225 8.54 13.27 -14.81
C THR A 225 8.09 12.31 -15.91
N THR A 226 8.66 12.42 -17.11
CA THR A 226 8.21 11.67 -18.29
C THR A 226 9.28 10.76 -18.89
N THR A 227 8.85 9.65 -19.48
CA THR A 227 9.73 8.77 -20.25
C THR A 227 10.15 9.39 -21.59
N ARG A 228 11.27 8.93 -22.16
CA ARG A 228 11.88 9.51 -23.36
C ARG A 228 11.08 9.28 -24.64
N ASN A 229 10.56 8.08 -24.89
CA ASN A 229 9.99 7.74 -26.20
C ASN A 229 8.48 7.92 -26.25
N ALA A 230 7.78 7.56 -25.18
CA ALA A 230 6.33 7.56 -25.07
C ALA A 230 5.78 8.76 -24.28
N ALA A 231 6.63 9.50 -23.55
CA ALA A 231 6.20 10.59 -22.67
C ALA A 231 5.18 10.14 -21.60
N LEU A 232 5.36 8.93 -21.07
CA LEU A 232 4.56 8.40 -19.96
C LEU A 232 4.95 9.09 -18.65
N LYS A 233 3.99 9.51 -17.84
CA LYS A 233 4.28 10.10 -16.52
C LYS A 233 4.58 9.01 -15.51
N PHE A 234 5.71 9.12 -14.83
CA PHE A 234 6.11 8.22 -13.76
C PHE A 234 6.64 9.00 -12.57
N VAL A 235 6.67 8.35 -11.41
CA VAL A 235 7.17 8.93 -10.16
C VAL A 235 8.61 8.44 -9.96
N ALA A 236 9.56 9.35 -10.07
CA ALA A 236 10.98 9.10 -9.83
C ALA A 236 11.30 9.10 -8.32
N GLU A 237 12.56 8.78 -7.97
CA GLU A 237 13.07 8.95 -6.59
C GLU A 237 14.00 10.16 -6.50
N LEU A 238 14.19 10.68 -5.29
CA LEU A 238 15.16 11.73 -4.94
C LEU A 238 16.20 11.19 -3.95
N PRO A 239 17.27 10.51 -4.41
CA PRO A 239 18.27 9.92 -3.52
C PRO A 239 19.00 10.92 -2.61
N ALA A 240 19.13 12.18 -3.06
CA ALA A 240 19.78 13.26 -2.31
C ALA A 240 18.79 14.26 -1.69
N GLY A 241 17.49 13.96 -1.73
CA GLY A 241 16.41 14.83 -1.28
C GLY A 241 16.06 15.94 -2.27
N VAL A 242 15.13 16.81 -1.88
CA VAL A 242 14.67 17.93 -2.71
C VAL A 242 15.84 18.82 -3.16
N GLY A 243 15.84 19.17 -4.45
CA GLY A 243 16.93 19.88 -5.12
C GLY A 243 18.06 18.98 -5.65
N GLY A 244 18.07 17.69 -5.30
CA GLY A 244 18.96 16.69 -5.87
C GLY A 244 18.47 16.14 -7.23
N PRO A 245 19.32 15.38 -7.95
CA PRO A 245 18.93 14.77 -9.22
C PRO A 245 17.89 13.66 -9.02
N LEU A 246 17.02 13.49 -10.02
CA LEU A 246 16.03 12.41 -10.03
C LEU A 246 16.67 11.08 -10.45
N SER A 247 16.27 10.01 -9.78
CA SER A 247 16.52 8.63 -10.19
C SER A 247 15.31 8.11 -10.97
N PRO A 248 15.45 7.62 -12.21
CA PRO A 248 14.34 7.08 -13.00
C PRO A 248 13.92 5.67 -12.55
N LYS A 249 14.06 5.37 -11.26
CA LYS A 249 13.65 4.11 -10.63
C LYS A 249 12.24 4.30 -10.05
N MET A 250 11.39 3.29 -10.20
CA MET A 250 10.07 3.23 -9.58
C MET A 250 9.81 1.79 -9.13
N ASP A 251 9.56 1.62 -7.84
CA ASP A 251 9.09 0.34 -7.29
C ASP A 251 7.65 0.10 -7.78
N HIS A 252 7.24 -1.15 -7.99
CA HIS A 252 5.84 -1.50 -8.26
C HIS A 252 4.91 -0.98 -7.17
N LEU A 253 5.40 -0.90 -5.93
CA LEU A 253 4.71 -0.33 -4.79
C LEU A 253 4.07 1.02 -5.11
N VAL A 254 4.76 1.91 -5.84
CA VAL A 254 4.27 3.26 -6.18
C VAL A 254 2.96 3.24 -6.98
N CYS A 255 2.60 2.09 -7.57
CA CYS A 255 1.32 1.92 -8.27
C CYS A 255 0.09 1.96 -7.35
N PHE A 256 0.24 2.13 -6.03
CA PHE A 256 -0.86 2.48 -5.12
C PHE A 256 -1.38 3.91 -5.36
N LEU A 257 -0.49 4.79 -5.85
CA LEU A 257 -0.72 6.23 -5.86
C LEU A 257 -1.90 6.67 -6.75
N PRO A 258 -2.12 6.13 -7.97
CA PRO A 258 -3.27 6.51 -8.79
C PRO A 258 -4.60 6.35 -8.07
N GLY A 259 -4.81 5.20 -7.43
CA GLY A 259 -6.02 4.91 -6.65
C GLY A 259 -6.19 5.91 -5.51
N THR A 260 -5.11 6.19 -4.76
CA THR A 260 -5.13 7.17 -3.66
C THR A 260 -5.43 8.58 -4.14
N ILE A 261 -4.84 9.05 -5.24
CA ILE A 261 -5.13 10.38 -5.80
C ILE A 261 -6.60 10.50 -6.18
N ALA A 262 -7.11 9.53 -6.95
CA ALA A 262 -8.51 9.54 -7.36
C ALA A 262 -9.46 9.49 -6.15
N MET A 263 -9.14 8.66 -5.15
CA MET A 263 -9.90 8.54 -3.93
C MET A 263 -9.91 9.84 -3.12
N ALA A 264 -8.76 10.49 -2.95
CA ALA A 264 -8.67 11.75 -2.21
C ALA A 264 -9.39 12.91 -2.91
N ALA A 265 -9.28 12.99 -4.24
CA ALA A 265 -9.96 14.03 -5.03
C ALA A 265 -11.49 13.89 -5.01
N THR A 266 -12.01 12.66 -4.92
CA THR A 266 -13.46 12.38 -5.00
C THR A 266 -14.10 12.02 -3.67
N GLU A 267 -13.29 11.88 -2.62
CA GLU A 267 -13.67 11.30 -1.33
C GLU A 267 -14.33 9.91 -1.48
N GLY A 268 -13.84 9.12 -2.44
CA GLY A 268 -14.32 7.78 -2.77
C GLY A 268 -15.66 7.73 -3.53
N ARG A 269 -16.21 8.87 -3.94
CA ARG A 269 -17.48 8.93 -4.69
C ARG A 269 -17.26 8.78 -6.20
N PRO A 270 -18.29 8.38 -6.97
CA PRO A 270 -18.23 8.44 -8.43
C PRO A 270 -17.86 9.84 -8.91
N LEU A 271 -16.94 9.93 -9.88
CA LEU A 271 -16.42 11.19 -10.42
C LEU A 271 -17.52 12.10 -10.97
N VAL A 272 -18.58 11.50 -11.53
CA VAL A 272 -19.75 12.24 -12.03
C VAL A 272 -20.52 12.97 -10.92
N ASP A 273 -20.49 12.45 -9.70
CA ASP A 273 -21.12 13.04 -8.53
C ASP A 273 -20.18 14.03 -7.86
N ALA A 274 -18.90 13.68 -7.70
CA ALA A 274 -17.89 14.58 -7.15
C ALA A 274 -17.77 15.89 -7.95
N ARG A 275 -17.84 15.83 -9.29
CA ARG A 275 -17.84 17.01 -10.17
C ARG A 275 -19.02 17.96 -9.98
N ARG A 276 -20.10 17.52 -9.34
CA ARG A 276 -21.28 18.36 -9.05
C ARG A 276 -21.14 19.13 -7.75
N ASP A 277 -20.15 18.80 -6.92
CA ASP A 277 -19.95 19.51 -5.67
C ASP A 277 -19.50 20.95 -5.92
N PRO A 278 -20.02 21.93 -5.15
CA PRO A 278 -19.57 23.32 -5.25
C PRO A 278 -18.07 23.52 -4.94
N GLY A 279 -17.46 22.56 -4.23
CA GLY A 279 -16.05 22.55 -3.89
C GLY A 279 -15.14 21.94 -4.96
N TRP A 280 -15.70 21.45 -6.08
CA TRP A 280 -14.90 20.91 -7.18
C TRP A 280 -14.16 22.03 -7.91
N THR A 281 -12.84 21.91 -8.01
CA THR A 281 -11.95 22.94 -8.57
C THR A 281 -11.14 22.40 -9.75
N PRO A 282 -10.50 23.26 -10.57
CA PRO A 282 -9.57 22.81 -11.60
C PRO A 282 -8.46 21.89 -11.08
N GLN A 283 -7.99 22.12 -9.84
CA GLN A 283 -6.98 21.25 -9.22
C GLN A 283 -7.47 19.80 -9.09
N HIS A 284 -8.75 19.57 -8.79
CA HIS A 284 -9.30 18.22 -8.73
C HIS A 284 -9.31 17.54 -10.10
N GLU A 285 -9.51 18.29 -11.18
CA GLU A 285 -9.38 17.75 -12.55
C GLU A 285 -7.92 17.40 -12.87
N ASP A 286 -6.98 18.27 -12.50
CA ASP A 286 -5.54 18.03 -12.67
C ASP A 286 -5.08 16.79 -11.88
N ASP A 287 -5.58 16.59 -10.67
CA ASP A 287 -5.30 15.42 -9.83
C ASP A 287 -5.84 14.13 -10.48
N ILE A 288 -7.07 14.16 -11.01
CA ILE A 288 -7.65 13.01 -11.72
C ILE A 288 -6.87 12.71 -13.01
N GLU A 289 -6.43 13.73 -13.76
CA GLU A 289 -5.59 13.54 -14.94
C GLU A 289 -4.25 12.90 -14.56
N LEU A 290 -3.60 13.39 -13.50
CA LEU A 290 -2.36 12.82 -13.00
C LEU A 290 -2.53 11.35 -12.59
N ALA A 291 -3.64 11.02 -11.90
CA ALA A 291 -3.96 9.64 -11.55
C ALA A 291 -4.09 8.75 -12.79
N ILE A 292 -4.79 9.21 -13.84
CA ILE A 292 -4.93 8.47 -15.10
C ILE A 292 -3.56 8.24 -15.77
N GLU A 293 -2.71 9.26 -15.84
CA GLU A 293 -1.42 9.15 -16.52
C GLU A 293 -0.44 8.24 -15.78
N ILE A 294 -0.41 8.28 -14.44
CA ILE A 294 0.41 7.34 -13.65
C ILE A 294 -0.17 5.92 -13.76
N MET A 295 -1.50 5.76 -13.80
CA MET A 295 -2.16 4.45 -14.01
C MET A 295 -1.78 3.84 -15.37
N ASN A 296 -1.66 4.64 -16.43
CA ASN A 296 -1.18 4.17 -17.73
C ASN A 296 0.24 3.60 -17.64
N THR A 297 1.13 4.27 -16.90
CA THR A 297 2.49 3.78 -16.65
C THR A 297 2.50 2.47 -15.88
N CYS A 298 1.70 2.36 -14.82
CA CYS A 298 1.57 1.13 -14.04
C CYS A 298 1.01 -0.03 -14.88
N TRP A 299 -0.01 0.21 -15.72
CA TRP A 299 -0.44 -0.77 -16.72
C TRP A 299 0.69 -1.12 -17.71
N GLY A 300 1.47 -0.13 -18.13
CA GLY A 300 2.65 -0.32 -18.96
C GLY A 300 3.67 -1.30 -18.36
N MET A 301 3.85 -1.30 -17.04
CA MET A 301 4.76 -2.24 -16.35
C MET A 301 4.36 -3.70 -16.57
N TYR A 302 3.07 -3.99 -16.75
CA TYR A 302 2.56 -5.32 -17.09
C TYR A 302 2.58 -5.57 -18.60
N ALA A 303 2.11 -4.60 -19.39
CA ALA A 303 1.88 -4.78 -20.82
C ALA A 303 3.18 -5.00 -21.64
N VAL A 304 4.34 -4.58 -21.13
CA VAL A 304 5.62 -4.68 -21.83
C VAL A 304 6.39 -5.97 -21.56
N THR A 305 6.01 -6.75 -20.54
CA THR A 305 6.72 -7.99 -20.15
C THR A 305 6.17 -9.21 -20.89
N ASP A 306 7.00 -10.25 -21.00
CA ASP A 306 6.63 -11.48 -21.73
C ASP A 306 5.58 -12.33 -20.99
N THR A 307 5.55 -12.22 -19.66
CA THR A 307 4.57 -12.90 -18.80
C THR A 307 3.27 -12.11 -18.64
N GLY A 308 3.25 -10.83 -19.01
CA GLY A 308 2.13 -9.93 -18.72
C GLY A 308 1.97 -9.61 -17.23
N LEU A 309 3.05 -9.76 -16.43
CA LEU A 309 3.15 -9.39 -15.01
C LEU A 309 4.26 -8.35 -14.82
N ALA A 310 4.04 -7.37 -13.94
CA ALA A 310 5.05 -6.34 -13.65
C ALA A 310 6.18 -6.89 -12.76
N PRO A 311 7.43 -6.42 -12.96
CA PRO A 311 8.53 -6.70 -12.04
C PRO A 311 8.38 -5.91 -10.74
N GLU A 312 9.19 -6.27 -9.74
CA GLU A 312 9.29 -5.57 -8.46
C GLU A 312 9.71 -4.11 -8.64
N ILE A 313 10.69 -3.86 -9.51
CA ILE A 313 11.22 -2.52 -9.78
C ILE A 313 11.34 -2.32 -11.29
N THR A 314 10.88 -1.15 -11.74
CA THR A 314 11.07 -0.69 -13.13
C THR A 314 11.99 0.52 -13.14
N TRP A 315 12.92 0.53 -14.09
CA TRP A 315 13.72 1.69 -14.45
C TRP A 315 13.18 2.28 -15.74
N PHE A 316 13.22 3.60 -15.86
CA PHE A 316 12.70 4.29 -17.03
C PHE A 316 13.80 4.92 -17.87
N ASN A 317 13.68 4.80 -19.18
CA ASN A 317 14.47 5.60 -20.12
C ASN A 317 13.94 7.03 -20.08
N ALA A 318 14.73 7.96 -19.54
CA ALA A 318 14.43 9.38 -19.46
C ALA A 318 15.67 10.17 -19.88
N THR A 319 15.50 11.38 -20.43
CA THR A 319 16.65 12.23 -20.77
C THR A 319 17.22 12.92 -19.54
N GLU A 320 18.48 13.35 -19.58
CA GLU A 320 19.07 14.15 -18.49
C GLU A 320 18.27 15.42 -18.22
N ALA A 321 17.64 16.01 -19.25
CA ALA A 321 16.75 17.16 -19.12
C ALA A 321 15.43 16.79 -18.41
N ASP A 322 14.88 15.59 -18.66
CA ASP A 322 13.68 15.10 -17.97
C ASP A 322 13.96 14.84 -16.46
N LEU A 323 15.21 14.53 -16.09
CA LEU A 323 15.62 14.18 -14.72
C LEU A 323 16.15 15.37 -13.89
N GLN A 324 15.92 16.60 -14.35
CA GLN A 324 16.24 17.81 -13.58
C GLN A 324 15.10 18.24 -12.63
N PRO A 325 15.41 18.89 -11.49
CA PRO A 325 14.41 19.47 -10.60
C PRO A 325 13.60 20.60 -11.28
N GLY A 326 12.29 20.60 -11.08
CA GLY A 326 11.38 21.66 -11.54
C GLY A 326 10.58 21.31 -12.81
N PRO A 327 9.48 22.03 -13.09
CA PRO A 327 8.49 21.62 -14.08
C PRO A 327 8.93 21.71 -15.56
N GLY A 328 9.90 22.57 -15.93
CA GLY A 328 10.45 22.66 -17.30
C GLY A 328 9.40 22.61 -18.44
N ASP A 329 9.81 22.08 -19.61
CA ASP A 329 8.90 21.79 -20.74
C ASP A 329 8.28 20.38 -20.66
N LYS A 330 8.58 19.60 -19.61
CA LYS A 330 8.19 18.17 -19.52
C LYS A 330 6.68 17.94 -19.45
N TRP A 331 5.89 18.94 -19.04
CA TRP A 331 4.43 18.88 -19.03
C TRP A 331 3.77 19.11 -20.41
N LEU A 332 4.54 19.54 -21.42
CA LEU A 332 4.01 19.85 -22.76
C LEU A 332 4.00 18.62 -23.70
N ARG A 333 4.63 17.51 -23.30
CA ARG A 333 4.77 16.31 -24.13
C ARG A 333 3.53 15.42 -23.99
N LYS A 334 2.87 15.14 -25.12
CA LYS A 334 1.72 14.25 -25.16
C LYS A 334 2.13 12.78 -25.12
N GLU A 335 1.50 12.02 -24.23
CA GLU A 335 1.67 10.57 -24.13
C GLU A 335 1.36 9.86 -25.45
N SER A 336 2.16 8.86 -25.82
CA SER A 336 1.93 8.00 -26.97
C SER A 336 1.48 6.61 -26.52
N SER A 337 0.31 6.15 -26.96
CA SER A 337 -0.24 4.82 -26.66
C SER A 337 0.42 3.65 -27.42
N ALA A 338 1.51 3.90 -28.16
CA ALA A 338 2.15 2.88 -28.98
C ALA A 338 3.05 1.97 -28.11
N LEU A 339 2.65 0.70 -27.95
CA LEU A 339 3.39 -0.29 -27.16
C LEU A 339 4.86 -0.45 -27.60
N SER A 340 5.17 -0.26 -28.89
CA SER A 340 6.55 -0.30 -29.41
C SER A 340 7.44 0.83 -28.85
N LYS A 341 6.86 1.95 -28.45
CA LYS A 341 7.56 3.03 -27.74
C LYS A 341 7.66 2.72 -26.25
N TRP A 342 6.60 2.18 -25.65
CA TRP A 342 6.60 1.77 -24.25
C TRP A 342 7.73 0.75 -24.00
N LYS A 343 7.87 -0.28 -24.84
CA LYS A 343 8.98 -1.25 -24.73
C LYS A 343 10.41 -0.65 -24.77
N LYS A 344 10.58 0.58 -25.26
CA LYS A 344 11.87 1.30 -25.26
C LYS A 344 12.10 2.14 -23.99
N ASP A 345 11.03 2.37 -23.24
CA ASP A 345 11.02 3.19 -22.04
C ASP A 345 11.13 2.37 -20.75
N PHE A 346 10.58 1.16 -20.72
CA PHE A 346 10.61 0.29 -19.54
C PHE A 346 11.87 -0.58 -19.56
N ILE A 347 12.66 -0.49 -18.49
CA ILE A 347 13.91 -1.22 -18.31
C ILE A 347 13.80 -2.05 -17.03
N VAL A 348 13.88 -3.36 -17.17
CA VAL A 348 13.80 -4.30 -16.04
C VAL A 348 15.17 -4.92 -15.81
N LYS A 349 15.84 -4.53 -14.72
CA LYS A 349 17.15 -5.07 -14.36
C LYS A 349 17.01 -6.51 -13.87
N PRO A 350 18.03 -7.38 -14.05
CA PRO A 350 17.91 -8.79 -13.68
C PRO A 350 17.55 -9.06 -12.21
N LEU A 351 18.07 -8.28 -11.26
CA LEU A 351 17.78 -8.46 -9.83
C LEU A 351 16.37 -7.98 -9.44
N ASP A 352 15.78 -7.14 -10.29
CA ASP A 352 14.51 -6.46 -10.07
C ASP A 352 13.34 -7.21 -10.74
N ALA A 353 13.64 -8.23 -11.56
CA ALA A 353 12.68 -8.87 -12.45
C ALA A 353 11.68 -9.82 -11.76
N HIS A 354 11.80 -10.03 -10.46
CA HIS A 354 10.91 -10.90 -9.71
C HIS A 354 9.53 -10.25 -9.54
N ASN A 355 8.49 -11.06 -9.35
CA ASN A 355 7.15 -10.59 -8.98
C ASN A 355 6.67 -11.39 -7.78
N LEU A 356 6.25 -10.67 -6.75
CA LEU A 356 5.87 -11.23 -5.46
C LEU A 356 4.35 -11.30 -5.27
N GLN A 357 3.58 -11.30 -6.36
CA GLN A 357 2.11 -11.33 -6.32
C GLN A 357 1.50 -10.03 -5.74
N ARG A 358 2.22 -8.91 -5.90
CA ARG A 358 1.86 -7.63 -5.27
C ARG A 358 0.57 -7.02 -5.84
N PRO A 359 -0.22 -6.32 -5.00
CA PRO A 359 -1.57 -5.86 -5.39
C PRO A 359 -1.63 -4.44 -5.97
N GLU A 360 -0.61 -3.60 -5.86
CA GLU A 360 -0.81 -2.14 -5.90
C GLU A 360 -1.39 -1.64 -7.24
N THR A 361 -1.05 -2.28 -8.36
CA THR A 361 -1.66 -1.97 -9.65
C THR A 361 -3.15 -2.36 -9.69
N VAL A 362 -3.52 -3.56 -9.22
CA VAL A 362 -4.93 -3.99 -9.23
C VAL A 362 -5.77 -3.22 -8.21
N GLU A 363 -5.17 -2.79 -7.09
CA GLU A 363 -5.77 -1.85 -6.14
C GLU A 363 -6.14 -0.53 -6.83
N SER A 364 -5.20 0.09 -7.52
CA SER A 364 -5.47 1.31 -8.26
C SER A 364 -6.49 1.10 -9.38
N LEU A 365 -6.43 -0.02 -10.11
CA LEU A 365 -7.44 -0.33 -11.14
C LEU A 365 -8.85 -0.43 -10.56
N PHE A 366 -9.01 -1.06 -9.40
CA PHE A 366 -10.28 -1.14 -8.69
C PHE A 366 -10.80 0.27 -8.34
N MET A 367 -9.97 1.10 -7.72
CA MET A 367 -10.36 2.47 -7.36
C MET A 367 -10.70 3.32 -8.58
N MET A 368 -9.87 3.24 -9.63
CA MET A 368 -10.09 3.96 -10.87
C MET A 368 -11.38 3.50 -11.56
N TYR A 369 -11.73 2.21 -11.54
CA TYR A 369 -13.02 1.72 -12.04
C TYR A 369 -14.19 2.25 -11.22
N ARG A 370 -14.15 2.11 -9.88
CA ARG A 370 -15.22 2.56 -8.97
C ARG A 370 -15.52 4.05 -9.11
N ILE A 371 -14.47 4.86 -9.26
CA ILE A 371 -14.59 6.32 -9.34
C ILE A 371 -15.01 6.77 -10.74
N THR A 372 -14.34 6.27 -11.79
CA THR A 372 -14.57 6.80 -13.15
C THR A 372 -15.68 6.09 -13.92
N GLY A 373 -16.02 4.86 -13.54
CA GLY A 373 -16.91 3.97 -14.30
C GLY A 373 -16.31 3.45 -15.61
N ASN A 374 -15.02 3.71 -15.90
CA ASN A 374 -14.39 3.29 -17.14
C ASN A 374 -14.07 1.78 -17.13
N ALA A 375 -14.78 1.02 -17.97
CA ALA A 375 -14.64 -0.43 -18.07
C ALA A 375 -13.23 -0.91 -18.46
N MET A 376 -12.40 -0.05 -19.07
CA MET A 376 -11.01 -0.36 -19.42
C MET A 376 -10.20 -0.86 -18.21
N TYR A 377 -10.41 -0.30 -17.02
CA TYR A 377 -9.67 -0.72 -15.82
C TYR A 377 -9.99 -2.15 -15.40
N ARG A 378 -11.24 -2.60 -15.59
CA ARG A 378 -11.64 -4.00 -15.41
C ARG A 378 -11.04 -4.92 -16.45
N GLU A 379 -10.96 -4.48 -17.71
CA GLU A 379 -10.30 -5.24 -18.77
C GLU A 379 -8.80 -5.43 -18.50
N TRP A 380 -8.14 -4.41 -17.97
CA TRP A 380 -6.74 -4.50 -17.55
C TRP A 380 -6.57 -5.42 -16.35
N GLY A 381 -7.41 -5.30 -15.32
CA GLY A 381 -7.41 -6.21 -14.17
C GLY A 381 -7.61 -7.67 -14.58
N TRP A 382 -8.53 -7.92 -15.52
CA TRP A 382 -8.76 -9.26 -16.07
C TRP A 382 -7.53 -9.84 -16.79
N LYS A 383 -6.83 -9.02 -17.60
CA LYS A 383 -5.59 -9.47 -18.26
C LYS A 383 -4.51 -9.82 -17.25
N ILE A 384 -4.37 -9.04 -16.18
CA ILE A 384 -3.42 -9.32 -15.09
C ILE A 384 -3.75 -10.65 -14.41
N PHE A 385 -5.03 -10.88 -14.07
CA PHE A 385 -5.47 -12.13 -13.49
C PHE A 385 -5.18 -13.34 -14.40
N GLN A 386 -5.47 -13.23 -15.69
CA GLN A 386 -5.16 -14.30 -16.66
C GLN A 386 -3.65 -14.58 -16.72
N SER A 387 -2.80 -13.56 -16.61
CA SER A 387 -1.35 -13.73 -16.53
C SER A 387 -0.94 -14.48 -15.26
N PHE A 388 -1.49 -14.15 -14.09
CA PHE A 388 -1.26 -14.90 -12.86
C PHE A 388 -1.72 -16.36 -13.00
N GLN A 389 -2.94 -16.61 -13.45
CA GLN A 389 -3.46 -17.97 -13.67
C GLN A 389 -2.55 -18.80 -14.59
N LYS A 390 -1.99 -18.17 -15.62
CA LYS A 390 -1.12 -18.85 -16.59
C LYS A 390 0.30 -19.10 -16.07
N HIS A 391 0.85 -18.18 -15.28
CA HIS A 391 2.29 -18.15 -14.97
C HIS A 391 2.64 -18.44 -13.52
N THR A 392 1.69 -18.37 -12.59
CA THR A 392 1.95 -18.54 -11.15
C THR A 392 1.12 -19.65 -10.49
N LEU A 393 0.12 -20.22 -11.16
CA LEU A 393 -0.62 -21.38 -10.67
C LEU A 393 0.32 -22.59 -10.53
N VAL A 394 0.35 -23.19 -9.34
CA VAL A 394 1.21 -24.36 -9.08
C VAL A 394 0.64 -25.64 -9.73
N PRO A 395 1.45 -26.68 -10.00
CA PRO A 395 1.03 -27.83 -10.81
C PRO A 395 -0.15 -28.65 -10.28
N ASP A 396 -0.40 -28.64 -8.96
CA ASP A 396 -1.55 -29.32 -8.35
C ASP A 396 -2.86 -28.49 -8.43
N GLY A 397 -2.78 -27.22 -8.83
CA GLY A 397 -3.92 -26.31 -8.96
C GLY A 397 -4.42 -25.74 -7.63
N GLU A 398 -3.73 -25.97 -6.51
CA GLU A 398 -4.21 -25.64 -5.16
C GLU A 398 -3.61 -24.33 -4.62
N GLY A 399 -2.79 -23.63 -5.40
CA GLY A 399 -2.18 -22.37 -4.98
C GLY A 399 -1.48 -21.60 -6.08
N TYR A 400 -0.96 -20.44 -5.69
CA TYR A 400 -0.18 -19.55 -6.56
C TYR A 400 1.17 -19.28 -5.92
N THR A 401 2.19 -19.02 -6.74
CA THR A 401 3.53 -18.76 -6.25
C THR A 401 4.16 -17.51 -6.86
N SER A 402 4.97 -16.82 -6.07
CA SER A 402 5.85 -15.76 -6.53
C SER A 402 6.80 -16.24 -7.63
N MET A 403 7.28 -15.34 -8.48
CA MET A 403 8.15 -15.64 -9.62
C MET A 403 9.47 -14.87 -9.57
N ASN A 404 10.52 -15.45 -10.15
CA ASN A 404 11.88 -14.91 -10.19
C ASN A 404 12.12 -13.92 -11.33
N ASP A 405 11.47 -14.13 -12.48
CA ASP A 405 11.74 -13.31 -13.67
C ASP A 405 10.51 -13.21 -14.60
N VAL A 406 9.88 -12.04 -14.62
CA VAL A 406 8.72 -11.71 -15.47
C VAL A 406 9.04 -11.61 -16.96
N ARG A 407 10.33 -11.62 -17.33
CA ARG A 407 10.81 -11.45 -18.71
C ARG A 407 11.06 -12.77 -19.43
N THR A 408 10.78 -13.90 -18.78
CA THR A 408 11.06 -15.23 -19.32
C THR A 408 9.81 -16.10 -19.28
N VAL A 409 9.57 -16.86 -20.35
CA VAL A 409 8.49 -17.84 -20.44
C VAL A 409 9.09 -19.17 -20.91
N PRO A 410 8.95 -20.28 -20.15
CA PRO A 410 8.27 -20.37 -18.84
C PRO A 410 9.02 -19.60 -17.75
N ALA A 411 8.28 -18.98 -16.83
CA ALA A 411 8.85 -18.22 -15.74
C ALA A 411 9.36 -19.14 -14.62
N ALA A 412 10.49 -18.82 -14.02
CA ALA A 412 10.98 -19.52 -12.83
C ALA A 412 10.21 -19.07 -11.58
N THR A 413 9.79 -20.01 -10.71
CA THR A 413 9.00 -19.75 -9.50
C THR A 413 9.87 -19.65 -8.23
N ARG A 414 9.33 -19.11 -7.14
CA ARG A 414 10.03 -18.85 -5.86
C ARG A 414 9.56 -19.69 -4.68
N ASP A 415 8.61 -20.60 -4.90
CA ASP A 415 8.03 -21.49 -3.86
C ASP A 415 7.57 -20.72 -2.61
N ASN A 416 6.95 -19.56 -2.82
CA ASN A 416 6.33 -18.77 -1.76
C ASN A 416 4.99 -18.21 -2.24
N MET A 417 3.97 -18.24 -1.38
CA MET A 417 2.71 -17.54 -1.58
C MET A 417 2.60 -16.46 -0.50
N GLU A 418 2.69 -15.20 -0.92
CA GLU A 418 2.59 -14.08 0.00
C GLU A 418 1.16 -13.96 0.55
N SER A 419 1.00 -13.59 1.83
CA SER A 419 -0.35 -13.50 2.44
C SER A 419 -1.26 -12.50 1.73
N PHE A 420 -0.68 -11.40 1.26
CA PHE A 420 -1.40 -10.34 0.55
C PHE A 420 -1.93 -10.76 -0.83
N TRP A 421 -1.49 -11.91 -1.38
CA TRP A 421 -2.12 -12.47 -2.57
C TRP A 421 -3.60 -12.77 -2.33
N LEU A 422 -3.92 -13.34 -1.16
CA LEU A 422 -5.30 -13.65 -0.77
C LEU A 422 -6.03 -12.41 -0.26
N ALA A 423 -5.38 -11.62 0.60
CA ALA A 423 -5.99 -10.46 1.26
C ALA A 423 -6.30 -9.30 0.30
N HIS A 424 -5.39 -9.02 -0.64
CA HIS A 424 -5.46 -7.84 -1.51
C HIS A 424 -5.62 -8.25 -2.96
N GLY A 425 -4.70 -9.07 -3.49
CA GLY A 425 -4.64 -9.44 -4.91
C GLY A 425 -5.95 -10.04 -5.44
N ASN A 426 -6.37 -11.17 -4.88
CA ASN A 426 -7.62 -11.81 -5.28
C ASN A 426 -8.86 -11.06 -4.77
N GLY A 427 -8.83 -10.47 -3.58
CA GLY A 427 -9.95 -9.70 -3.03
C GLY A 427 -10.43 -8.58 -3.96
N HIS A 428 -9.49 -7.82 -4.54
CA HIS A 428 -9.81 -6.71 -5.45
C HIS A 428 -10.22 -7.18 -6.86
N LEU A 429 -9.76 -8.37 -7.27
CA LEU A 429 -10.12 -8.96 -8.56
C LEU A 429 -11.49 -9.67 -8.55
N CYS A 430 -11.96 -10.10 -7.37
CA CYS A 430 -13.20 -10.88 -7.24
C CYS A 430 -14.47 -10.05 -7.00
N GLU A 431 -14.38 -8.80 -6.53
CA GLU A 431 -15.57 -7.94 -6.30
C GLU A 431 -16.37 -7.59 -7.57
N ASP A 432 -15.82 -7.84 -8.77
CA ASP A 432 -16.29 -7.19 -9.99
C ASP A 432 -17.12 -8.04 -10.98
N ARG A 433 -17.50 -9.30 -10.68
CA ARG A 433 -18.62 -10.02 -11.33
C ARG A 433 -19.20 -11.07 -10.39
N GLU A 434 -20.53 -11.19 -10.38
CA GLU A 434 -21.27 -12.23 -9.64
C GLU A 434 -20.87 -13.67 -10.02
N ASP A 435 -20.16 -13.87 -11.14
CA ASP A 435 -19.63 -15.17 -11.59
C ASP A 435 -18.20 -15.49 -11.07
N PHE A 436 -17.56 -14.63 -10.26
CA PHE A 436 -16.15 -14.77 -9.86
C PHE A 436 -15.89 -15.46 -8.51
N CYS A 437 -16.90 -15.74 -7.68
CA CYS A 437 -16.73 -16.42 -6.39
C CYS A 437 -17.23 -17.88 -6.42
#